data_AF-A0A3R8P064-F1
#
_entry.id   AF-A0A3R8P064-F1
#
_cell.length_a   1.000
_cell.length_b   1.000
_cell.length_c   1.000
_cell.angle_alpha   90.00
_cell.angle_beta   90.00
_cell.angle_gamma   90.00
#
_symmetry.space_group_name_H-M   'P 1'
#
loop_
_entity.id
_entity.type
_entity.pdbx_description
1 polymer ?
#
loop_
_entity_poly.entity_id
_entity_poly.type
_entity_poly.pdbx_seq_one_letter_code
_entity_poly.pdbx_strand_id
1 'polypeptide(L)'
;MSPPRTRTPQHQRGPDKSVVTTSAAQERARANRREASCPRREELLAAAAACFDELGYAATTVELIAARARTSRPTFYAYLRSKDEAFLAVTEQVCAQLEATQQLPDIHSLPPVTVLRATTRAFAEAIFSNGSLVAQIDSRAAVDLEVDELWSTLRRRLERRFTHYLSGLEPTAIDPCAPPRRLVSMLSDAIVCGAARLGHASDEDRERFVRDHIRLTERAVGVADTLPDP
;
A
#
# COMPACT_ATOMS: atom_id res chain seq x y z
N MET A 1 8.34 -76.99 45.03
CA MET A 1 8.43 -75.55 45.32
C MET A 1 7.64 -74.77 44.27
N SER A 2 6.74 -73.88 44.72
CA SER A 2 5.85 -73.01 43.93
C SER A 2 6.53 -71.66 43.53
N PRO A 3 5.92 -70.82 42.65
CA PRO A 3 6.55 -69.99 41.59
C PRO A 3 6.74 -68.49 41.95
N PRO A 4 7.00 -67.52 41.02
CA PRO A 4 5.91 -66.83 40.28
C PRO A 4 6.21 -66.21 38.88
N ARG A 5 5.10 -65.73 38.28
CA ARG A 5 4.78 -64.97 37.04
C ARG A 5 5.60 -63.70 36.76
N THR A 6 5.66 -63.23 35.50
CA THR A 6 5.17 -61.89 34.98
C THR A 6 5.56 -61.65 33.50
N ARG A 7 4.59 -61.45 32.60
CA ARG A 7 3.98 -60.20 32.06
C ARG A 7 4.66 -59.61 30.81
N THR A 8 3.95 -59.69 29.69
CA THR A 8 4.16 -58.96 28.43
C THR A 8 4.05 -57.44 28.64
N PRO A 9 4.89 -56.59 28.03
CA PRO A 9 4.65 -55.15 27.98
C PRO A 9 3.78 -54.78 26.78
N GLN A 10 2.63 -54.18 27.08
CA GLN A 10 1.85 -53.29 26.21
C GLN A 10 2.41 -51.87 26.37
N HIS A 11 2.90 -51.24 25.29
CA HIS A 11 2.97 -49.78 25.15
C HIS A 11 2.83 -49.44 23.66
N GLN A 12 1.62 -49.09 23.23
CA GLN A 12 1.05 -47.73 23.17
C GLN A 12 1.33 -47.07 21.82
N ARG A 13 0.31 -47.12 20.95
CA ARG A 13 0.13 -46.21 19.81
C ARG A 13 0.00 -44.80 20.37
N GLY A 14 0.97 -43.92 20.08
CA GLY A 14 0.80 -42.48 20.20
C GLY A 14 -0.10 -41.97 19.06
N PRO A 15 -0.89 -40.91 19.28
CA PRO A 15 -1.82 -40.41 18.28
C PRO A 15 -1.08 -39.71 17.14
N ASP A 16 -1.62 -39.97 15.96
CA ASP A 16 -1.29 -39.45 14.66
C ASP A 16 -1.20 -37.92 14.66
N LYS A 17 -0.15 -37.37 14.02
CA LYS A 17 -0.02 -35.93 13.81
C LYS A 17 -1.13 -35.52 12.85
N SER A 18 -2.21 -34.98 13.41
CA SER A 18 -3.31 -34.40 12.66
C SER A 18 -2.81 -33.22 11.83
N VAL A 19 -2.39 -33.50 10.61
CA VAL A 19 -2.35 -32.55 9.51
C VAL A 19 -3.79 -32.06 9.37
N VAL A 20 -4.03 -30.78 9.68
CA VAL A 20 -5.33 -30.14 9.44
C VAL A 20 -5.47 -30.01 7.92
N THR A 21 -5.95 -31.07 7.29
CA THR A 21 -6.35 -31.07 5.90
C THR A 21 -7.60 -30.21 5.80
N THR A 22 -7.41 -28.93 5.45
CA THR A 22 -8.53 -28.06 5.12
C THR A 22 -9.23 -28.69 3.91
N SER A 23 -10.52 -28.99 4.05
CA SER A 23 -11.27 -29.69 3.00
C SER A 23 -11.41 -28.81 1.75
N ALA A 24 -11.32 -29.40 0.56
CA ALA A 24 -11.55 -28.73 -0.72
C ALA A 24 -12.92 -27.99 -0.78
N ALA A 25 -13.89 -28.40 0.06
CA ALA A 25 -15.16 -27.70 0.22
C ALA A 25 -15.02 -26.36 0.97
N GLN A 26 -14.13 -26.28 1.96
CA GLN A 26 -13.78 -25.03 2.65
C GLN A 26 -12.99 -24.10 1.72
N GLU A 27 -12.10 -24.63 0.88
CA GLU A 27 -11.38 -23.84 -0.14
C GLU A 27 -12.32 -23.30 -1.22
N ARG A 28 -13.27 -24.10 -1.72
CA ARG A 28 -14.30 -23.64 -2.68
C ARG A 28 -15.26 -22.62 -2.08
N ALA A 29 -15.72 -22.83 -0.84
CA ALA A 29 -16.55 -21.85 -0.14
C ALA A 29 -15.79 -20.55 0.21
N ARG A 30 -14.45 -20.63 0.35
CA ARG A 30 -13.57 -19.45 0.52
C ARG A 30 -13.34 -18.73 -0.81
N ALA A 31 -13.12 -19.44 -1.91
CA ALA A 31 -13.01 -18.85 -3.24
C ALA A 31 -14.28 -18.06 -3.60
N ASN A 32 -15.46 -18.63 -3.37
CA ASN A 32 -16.74 -17.92 -3.55
C ASN A 32 -16.91 -16.69 -2.65
N ARG A 33 -16.35 -16.69 -1.43
CA ARG A 33 -16.37 -15.52 -0.53
C ARG A 33 -15.28 -14.49 -0.82
N ARG A 34 -14.25 -14.85 -1.61
CA ARG A 34 -13.21 -13.96 -2.11
C ARG A 34 -13.64 -13.22 -3.38
N GLU A 35 -14.41 -13.87 -4.24
CA GLU A 35 -14.86 -13.32 -5.55
C GLU A 35 -16.08 -12.40 -5.45
N ALA A 36 -16.95 -12.57 -4.45
CA ALA A 36 -17.99 -11.60 -4.14
C ALA A 36 -17.45 -10.58 -3.13
N SER A 37 -17.64 -9.28 -3.39
CA SER A 37 -17.52 -8.21 -2.39
C SER A 37 -18.36 -8.59 -1.17
N CYS A 38 -17.73 -9.25 -0.21
CA CYS A 38 -18.35 -9.68 1.01
C CYS A 38 -18.15 -8.53 2.01
N PRO A 39 -19.21 -7.88 2.49
CA PRO A 39 -19.09 -6.76 3.43
C PRO A 39 -18.19 -7.11 4.62
N ARG A 40 -18.21 -8.37 5.04
CA ARG A 40 -17.39 -8.88 6.14
C ARG A 40 -15.89 -8.89 5.83
N ARG A 41 -15.48 -9.19 4.60
CA ARG A 41 -14.08 -9.13 4.19
C ARG A 41 -13.61 -7.68 4.18
N GLU A 42 -14.44 -6.77 3.68
CA GLU A 42 -14.14 -5.33 3.66
C GLU A 42 -14.04 -4.74 5.08
N GLU A 43 -14.94 -5.10 6.00
CA GLU A 43 -14.83 -4.75 7.43
C GLU A 43 -13.50 -5.20 8.05
N LEU A 44 -13.09 -6.44 7.76
CA LEU A 44 -11.83 -7.00 8.24
C LEU A 44 -10.62 -6.26 7.65
N LEU A 45 -10.67 -5.89 6.36
CA LEU A 45 -9.59 -5.14 5.71
C LEU A 45 -9.53 -3.69 6.21
N ALA A 46 -10.66 -3.03 6.43
CA ALA A 46 -10.70 -1.70 7.04
C ALA A 46 -10.14 -1.71 8.47
N ALA A 47 -10.48 -2.74 9.26
CA ALA A 47 -9.90 -2.93 10.59
C ALA A 47 -8.39 -3.22 10.51
N ALA A 48 -7.96 -4.04 9.54
CA ALA A 48 -6.54 -4.33 9.34
C ALA A 48 -5.76 -3.08 8.95
N ALA A 49 -6.24 -2.31 7.97
CA ALA A 49 -5.64 -1.05 7.54
C ALA A 49 -5.46 -0.08 8.71
N ALA A 50 -6.48 0.10 9.54
CA ALA A 50 -6.37 0.99 10.69
C ALA A 50 -5.44 0.45 11.79
N CYS A 51 -5.42 -0.86 12.04
CA CYS A 51 -4.43 -1.45 12.97
C CYS A 51 -3.01 -1.27 12.45
N PHE A 52 -2.78 -1.50 11.15
CA PHE A 52 -1.47 -1.29 10.54
C PHE A 52 -1.08 0.17 10.65
N ASP A 53 -1.96 1.11 10.28
CA ASP A 53 -1.69 2.54 10.37
C ASP A 53 -1.34 3.01 11.79
N GLU A 54 -2.07 2.56 12.80
CA GLU A 54 -1.89 3.00 14.19
C GLU A 54 -0.71 2.32 14.91
N LEU A 55 -0.48 1.04 14.65
CA LEU A 55 0.43 0.20 15.45
C LEU A 55 1.69 -0.23 14.67
N GLY A 56 1.67 -0.09 13.35
CA GLY A 56 2.64 -0.70 12.46
C GLY A 56 2.37 -2.19 12.22
N TYR A 57 2.91 -2.69 11.12
CA TYR A 57 2.84 -4.10 10.75
C TYR A 57 3.34 -5.06 11.84
N ALA A 58 4.46 -4.73 12.50
CA ALA A 58 5.10 -5.62 13.47
C ALA A 58 4.22 -5.87 14.71
N ALA A 59 3.61 -4.82 15.27
CA ALA A 59 2.81 -4.90 16.49
C ALA A 59 1.36 -5.35 16.22
N THR A 60 0.88 -5.28 14.97
CA THR A 60 -0.45 -5.76 14.61
C THR A 60 -0.53 -7.29 14.69
N THR A 61 -1.62 -7.78 15.29
CA THR A 61 -1.95 -9.21 15.41
C THR A 61 -3.34 -9.50 14.84
N VAL A 62 -3.62 -10.76 14.51
CA VAL A 62 -4.95 -11.19 14.04
C VAL A 62 -6.02 -10.93 15.11
N GLU A 63 -5.66 -11.07 16.38
CA GLU A 63 -6.53 -10.78 17.52
C GLU A 63 -6.94 -9.31 17.57
N LEU A 64 -5.98 -8.39 17.37
CA LEU A 64 -6.25 -6.95 17.34
C LEU A 64 -7.17 -6.59 16.16
N ILE A 65 -6.91 -7.14 14.98
CA ILE A 65 -7.74 -6.93 13.79
C ILE A 65 -9.17 -7.45 14.03
N ALA A 66 -9.31 -8.67 14.53
CA ALA A 66 -10.60 -9.27 14.80
C ALA A 66 -11.39 -8.50 15.87
N ALA A 67 -10.72 -8.06 16.95
CA ALA A 67 -11.31 -7.23 17.98
C ALA A 67 -11.80 -5.90 17.42
N ARG A 68 -10.99 -5.22 16.60
CA ARG A 68 -11.36 -3.95 15.95
C ARG A 68 -12.55 -4.12 14.99
N ALA A 69 -12.59 -5.21 14.23
CA ALA A 69 -13.71 -5.56 13.36
C ALA A 69 -14.94 -6.10 14.12
N ARG A 70 -14.93 -6.10 15.47
CA ARG A 70 -15.99 -6.66 16.33
C ARG A 70 -16.37 -8.07 15.90
N THR A 71 -15.36 -8.91 15.69
CA THR A 71 -15.51 -10.29 15.24
C THR A 71 -14.56 -11.23 15.97
N SER A 72 -14.63 -12.51 15.64
CA SER A 72 -13.82 -13.54 16.27
C SER A 72 -12.61 -13.91 15.42
N ARG A 73 -11.55 -14.43 16.06
CA ARG A 73 -10.39 -15.00 15.38
C ARG A 73 -10.79 -16.10 14.36
N PRO A 74 -11.68 -17.06 14.66
CA PRO A 74 -12.20 -17.99 13.66
C PRO A 74 -12.87 -17.30 12.46
N THR A 75 -13.59 -16.20 12.69
CA THR A 75 -14.20 -15.42 11.60
C THR A 75 -13.13 -14.77 10.72
N PHE A 76 -12.07 -14.19 11.29
CA PHE A 76 -10.94 -13.68 10.49
C PHE A 76 -10.41 -14.77 9.54
N TYR A 77 -10.09 -15.96 10.09
CA TYR A 77 -9.55 -17.07 9.30
C TYR A 77 -10.55 -17.68 8.29
N ALA A 78 -11.84 -17.32 8.36
CA ALA A 78 -12.81 -17.67 7.34
C ALA A 78 -12.67 -16.82 6.06
N TYR A 79 -12.05 -15.63 6.15
CA TYR A 79 -11.90 -14.66 5.06
C TYR A 79 -10.44 -14.39 4.66
N LEU A 80 -9.51 -14.36 5.62
CA LEU A 80 -8.09 -14.04 5.44
C LEU A 80 -7.23 -15.13 6.09
N ARG A 81 -6.25 -15.68 5.37
CA ARG A 81 -5.42 -16.80 5.86
C ARG A 81 -4.38 -16.38 6.88
N SER A 82 -3.93 -15.12 6.84
CA SER A 82 -2.85 -14.61 7.69
C SER A 82 -2.89 -13.09 7.79
N LYS A 83 -2.07 -12.54 8.70
CA LYS A 83 -1.74 -11.11 8.74
C LYS A 83 -1.09 -10.63 7.44
N ASP A 84 -0.29 -11.49 6.80
CA ASP A 84 0.40 -11.16 5.54
C ASP A 84 -0.58 -11.02 4.39
N GLU A 85 -1.55 -11.93 4.28
CA GLU A 85 -2.64 -11.79 3.30
C GLU A 85 -3.48 -10.54 3.56
N ALA A 86 -3.72 -10.21 4.84
CA ALA A 86 -4.43 -8.98 5.19
C ALA A 86 -3.62 -7.74 4.76
N PHE A 87 -2.30 -7.72 5.01
CA PHE A 87 -1.43 -6.61 4.63
C PHE A 87 -1.32 -6.48 3.11
N LEU A 88 -1.18 -7.58 2.37
CA LEU A 88 -1.15 -7.58 0.92
C LEU A 88 -2.47 -7.03 0.34
N ALA A 89 -3.62 -7.48 0.86
CA ALA A 89 -4.91 -6.97 0.43
C ALA A 89 -5.13 -5.49 0.77
N VAL A 90 -4.62 -5.00 1.91
CA VAL A 90 -4.59 -3.56 2.22
C VAL A 90 -3.67 -2.81 1.25
N THR A 91 -2.52 -3.39 0.91
CA THR A 91 -1.59 -2.82 -0.09
C THR A 91 -2.28 -2.67 -1.44
N GLU A 92 -3.06 -3.67 -1.88
CA GLU A 92 -3.85 -3.59 -3.12
C GLU A 92 -4.86 -2.43 -3.08
N GLN A 93 -5.55 -2.24 -1.95
CA GLN A 93 -6.49 -1.14 -1.76
C GLN A 93 -5.80 0.23 -1.81
N VAL A 94 -4.68 0.39 -1.12
CA VAL A 94 -3.88 1.63 -1.13
C VAL A 94 -3.36 1.91 -2.54
N CYS A 95 -2.84 0.89 -3.23
CA CYS A 95 -2.37 1.02 -4.61
C CYS A 95 -3.49 1.49 -5.55
N ALA A 96 -4.68 0.89 -5.45
CA ALA A 96 -5.84 1.28 -6.26
C ALA A 96 -6.29 2.72 -5.96
N GLN A 97 -6.27 3.15 -4.70
CA GLN A 97 -6.60 4.52 -4.31
C GLN A 97 -5.59 5.52 -4.89
N LEU A 98 -4.29 5.25 -4.77
CA LEU A 98 -3.24 6.12 -5.34
C LEU A 98 -3.27 6.15 -6.88
N GLU A 99 -3.64 5.05 -7.54
CA GLU A 99 -3.83 5.03 -8.99
C GLU A 99 -5.00 5.92 -9.42
N ALA A 100 -6.11 5.88 -8.67
CA ALA A 100 -7.32 6.66 -8.93
C ALA A 100 -7.12 8.17 -8.73
N THR A 101 -6.40 8.61 -7.68
CA THR A 101 -6.19 10.05 -7.42
C THR A 101 -5.37 10.76 -8.50
N GLN A 102 -4.67 9.99 -9.33
CA GLN A 102 -3.85 10.52 -10.40
C GLN A 102 -4.53 10.45 -11.78
N GLN A 103 -5.75 9.94 -11.86
CA GLN A 103 -6.61 10.05 -13.04
C GLN A 103 -7.32 11.41 -12.99
N LEU A 104 -6.64 12.45 -13.46
CA LEU A 104 -7.19 13.80 -13.52
C LEU A 104 -7.79 14.05 -14.92
N PRO A 105 -9.12 14.14 -15.08
CA PRO A 105 -9.76 14.38 -16.37
C PRO A 105 -9.32 15.72 -16.96
N ASP A 106 -9.20 15.78 -18.29
CA ASP A 106 -8.95 16.99 -19.08
C ASP A 106 -7.66 17.78 -18.75
N ILE A 107 -6.82 17.25 -17.85
CA ILE A 107 -5.63 17.94 -17.37
C ILE A 107 -4.62 18.25 -18.48
N HIS A 108 -4.60 17.43 -19.55
CA HIS A 108 -3.70 17.59 -20.69
C HIS A 108 -3.99 18.85 -21.52
N SER A 109 -5.17 19.46 -21.37
CA SER A 109 -5.53 20.72 -22.04
C SER A 109 -5.06 21.97 -21.28
N LEU A 110 -4.58 21.80 -20.04
CA LEU A 110 -4.15 22.91 -19.18
C LEU A 110 -2.70 23.30 -19.46
N PRO A 111 -2.30 24.55 -19.13
CA PRO A 111 -0.90 24.96 -19.17
C PRO A 111 -0.01 23.99 -18.36
N PRO A 112 1.23 23.69 -18.81
CA PRO A 112 2.09 22.72 -18.14
C PRO A 112 2.29 22.98 -16.65
N VAL A 113 2.49 24.24 -16.26
CA VAL A 113 2.62 24.64 -14.85
C VAL A 113 1.41 24.22 -14.02
N THR A 114 0.20 24.36 -14.56
CA THR A 114 -1.05 23.98 -13.89
C THR A 114 -1.12 22.45 -13.72
N VAL A 115 -0.70 21.69 -14.73
CA VAL A 115 -0.64 20.23 -14.66
C VAL A 115 0.36 19.77 -13.61
N LEU A 116 1.57 20.34 -13.58
CA LEU A 116 2.58 20.00 -12.57
C LEU A 116 2.07 20.27 -11.15
N ARG A 117 1.46 21.44 -10.93
CA ARG A 117 0.86 21.81 -9.64
C ARG A 117 -0.19 20.81 -9.21
N ALA A 118 -1.17 20.54 -10.07
CA ALA A 118 -2.30 19.68 -9.75
C ALA A 118 -1.89 18.22 -9.50
N THR A 119 -1.05 17.66 -10.38
CA THR A 119 -0.58 16.26 -10.24
C THR A 119 0.30 16.07 -9.00
N THR A 120 1.23 17.00 -8.75
CA THR A 120 2.11 16.98 -7.56
C THR A 120 1.31 17.07 -6.28
N ARG A 121 0.36 18.03 -6.21
CA ARG A 121 -0.52 18.21 -5.06
C ARG A 121 -1.37 16.97 -4.81
N ALA A 122 -2.08 16.51 -5.84
CA ALA A 122 -2.95 15.33 -5.75
C ALA A 122 -2.17 14.09 -5.30
N PHE A 123 -0.92 13.92 -5.75
CA PHE A 123 -0.10 12.79 -5.32
C PHE A 123 0.28 12.92 -3.84
N ALA A 124 0.82 14.06 -3.43
CA ALA A 124 1.22 14.28 -2.03
C ALA A 124 0.04 14.16 -1.06
N GLU A 125 -1.12 14.74 -1.39
CA GLU A 125 -2.34 14.64 -0.59
C GLU A 125 -2.86 13.21 -0.50
N ALA A 126 -2.78 12.44 -1.59
CA ALA A 126 -3.16 11.03 -1.58
C ALA A 126 -2.25 10.18 -0.68
N ILE A 127 -0.95 10.48 -0.64
CA ILE A 127 0.00 9.83 0.27
C ILE A 127 -0.36 10.19 1.73
N PHE A 128 -0.59 11.47 2.04
CA PHE A 128 -0.99 11.90 3.39
C PHE A 128 -2.33 11.29 3.84
N SER A 129 -3.29 11.14 2.92
CA SER A 129 -4.61 10.57 3.22
C SER A 129 -4.55 9.08 3.59
N ASN A 130 -3.46 8.39 3.24
CA ASN A 130 -3.22 6.99 3.60
C ASN A 130 -2.44 6.84 4.92
N GLY A 131 -2.18 7.94 5.64
CA GLY A 131 -1.46 7.92 6.90
C GLY A 131 -0.05 7.34 6.75
N SER A 132 0.31 6.43 7.66
CA SER A 132 1.59 5.73 7.66
C SER A 132 1.62 4.50 6.74
N LEU A 133 0.48 4.08 6.17
CA LEU A 133 0.38 2.84 5.39
C LEU A 133 1.35 2.82 4.21
N VAL A 134 1.49 3.94 3.49
CA VAL A 134 2.42 4.04 2.36
C VAL A 134 3.86 3.79 2.81
N ALA A 135 4.27 4.39 3.92
CA ALA A 135 5.62 4.20 4.48
C ALA A 135 5.85 2.75 4.92
N GLN A 136 4.82 2.09 5.44
CA GLN A 136 4.89 0.68 5.84
C GLN A 136 4.96 -0.26 4.64
N ILE A 137 4.20 0.03 3.58
CA ILE A 137 4.24 -0.71 2.32
C ILE A 137 5.65 -0.60 1.73
N ASP A 138 6.19 0.61 1.66
CA ASP A 138 7.54 0.88 1.13
C ASP A 138 8.63 0.15 1.95
N SER A 139 8.56 0.26 3.29
CA SER A 139 9.48 -0.47 4.16
C SER A 139 9.37 -1.99 4.02
N ARG A 140 8.17 -2.52 3.75
CA ARG A 140 7.96 -3.96 3.64
C ARG A 140 8.32 -4.52 2.27
N ALA A 141 8.16 -3.73 1.20
CA ALA A 141 8.61 -4.07 -0.14
C ALA A 141 10.13 -4.42 -0.17
N ALA A 142 10.93 -3.84 0.73
CA ALA A 142 12.35 -4.18 0.83
C ALA A 142 12.64 -5.63 1.26
N VAL A 143 11.66 -6.35 1.84
CA VAL A 143 11.83 -7.70 2.41
C VAL A 143 10.76 -8.71 1.99
N ASP A 144 9.70 -8.27 1.31
CA ASP A 144 8.55 -9.08 0.91
C ASP A 144 8.29 -8.90 -0.59
N LEU A 145 8.60 -9.94 -1.39
CA LEU A 145 8.59 -9.86 -2.86
C LEU A 145 7.19 -9.64 -3.44
N GLU A 146 6.13 -10.16 -2.80
CA GLU A 146 4.75 -9.97 -3.28
C GLU A 146 4.32 -8.51 -3.08
N VAL A 147 4.72 -7.91 -1.95
CA VAL A 147 4.49 -6.49 -1.69
C VAL A 147 5.31 -5.62 -2.64
N ASP A 148 6.58 -5.96 -2.90
CA ASP A 148 7.42 -5.23 -3.86
C ASP A 148 6.86 -5.28 -5.28
N GLU A 149 6.40 -6.44 -5.74
CA GLU A 149 5.85 -6.58 -7.09
C GLU A 149 4.66 -5.64 -7.29
N LEU A 150 3.74 -5.60 -6.32
CA LEU A 150 2.57 -4.75 -6.34
C LEU A 150 2.94 -3.26 -6.24
N TRP A 151 3.76 -2.89 -5.26
CA TRP A 151 4.17 -1.50 -5.02
C TRP A 151 4.98 -0.94 -6.19
N SER A 152 5.96 -1.71 -6.67
CA SER A 152 6.80 -1.31 -7.80
C SER A 152 6.00 -1.23 -9.11
N THR A 153 4.95 -2.04 -9.28
CA THR A 153 4.05 -1.96 -10.44
C THR A 153 3.27 -0.66 -10.44
N LEU A 154 2.66 -0.28 -9.31
CA LEU A 154 2.01 1.02 -9.18
C LEU A 154 3.00 2.15 -9.47
N ARG A 155 4.14 2.18 -8.77
CA ARG A 155 5.15 3.23 -8.92
C ARG A 155 5.59 3.39 -10.38
N ARG A 156 5.93 2.28 -11.06
CA ARG A 156 6.30 2.30 -12.48
C ARG A 156 5.19 2.85 -13.37
N ARG A 157 3.91 2.56 -13.09
CA ARG A 157 2.79 3.10 -13.88
C ARG A 157 2.66 4.61 -13.72
N LEU A 158 2.68 5.09 -12.47
CA LEU A 158 2.60 6.52 -12.15
C LEU A 158 3.76 7.30 -12.78
N GLU A 159 4.99 6.80 -12.60
CA GLU A 159 6.20 7.41 -13.18
C GLU A 159 6.17 7.43 -14.71
N ARG A 160 5.76 6.32 -15.35
CA ARG A 160 5.66 6.24 -16.82
C ARG A 160 4.68 7.26 -17.37
N ARG A 161 3.50 7.41 -16.75
CA ARG A 161 2.50 8.38 -17.19
C ARG A 161 3.05 9.80 -17.13
N PHE A 162 3.67 10.19 -16.03
CA PHE A 162 4.20 11.55 -15.89
C PHE A 162 5.43 11.79 -16.76
N THR A 163 6.30 10.79 -16.91
CA THR A 163 7.42 10.83 -17.88
C THR A 163 6.91 11.02 -19.30
N HIS A 164 5.86 10.28 -19.70
CA HIS A 164 5.26 10.39 -21.02
C HIS A 164 4.65 11.77 -21.25
N TYR A 165 3.95 12.32 -20.24
CA TYR A 165 3.44 13.69 -20.28
C TYR A 165 4.56 14.70 -20.52
N LEU A 166 5.62 14.70 -19.70
CA LEU A 166 6.74 15.63 -19.86
C LEU A 166 7.45 15.48 -21.20
N SER A 167 7.61 14.25 -21.69
CA SER A 167 8.28 13.97 -22.97
C SER A 167 7.42 14.33 -24.19
N GLY A 168 6.12 14.52 -24.01
CA GLY A 168 5.19 14.95 -25.05
C GLY A 168 4.98 16.45 -25.12
N LEU A 169 5.58 17.23 -24.22
CA LEU A 169 5.55 18.69 -24.27
C LEU A 169 6.48 19.21 -25.37
N GLU A 170 6.16 20.39 -25.91
CA GLU A 170 7.04 21.08 -26.84
C GLU A 170 8.41 21.33 -26.20
N PRO A 171 9.53 21.13 -26.92
CA PRO A 171 10.87 21.26 -26.35
C PRO A 171 11.17 22.64 -25.73
N THR A 172 10.47 23.70 -26.14
CA THR A 172 10.62 25.05 -25.59
C THR A 172 9.73 25.33 -24.39
N ALA A 173 8.79 24.43 -24.06
CA ALA A 173 7.87 24.61 -22.94
C ALA A 173 8.50 24.28 -21.58
N ILE A 174 9.54 23.43 -21.59
CA ILE A 174 10.25 22.96 -20.40
C ILE A 174 11.76 22.88 -20.66
N ASP A 175 12.57 23.13 -19.63
CA ASP A 175 14.03 22.92 -19.61
C ASP A 175 14.42 22.08 -18.39
N PRO A 176 14.19 20.75 -18.43
CA PRO A 176 14.33 19.92 -17.25
C PRO A 176 15.81 19.72 -16.88
N CYS A 177 16.13 19.84 -15.59
CA CYS A 177 17.51 19.74 -15.07
C CYS A 177 18.13 18.33 -15.18
N ALA A 178 17.33 17.33 -15.56
CA ALA A 178 17.72 15.95 -15.81
C ALA A 178 16.75 15.31 -16.82
N PRO A 179 17.09 14.16 -17.44
CA PRO A 179 16.16 13.43 -18.31
C PRO A 179 14.83 13.14 -17.60
N PRO A 180 13.66 13.35 -18.24
CA PRO A 180 12.35 13.32 -17.59
C PRO A 180 12.11 12.10 -16.71
N ARG A 181 12.47 10.90 -17.18
CA ARG A 181 12.32 9.66 -16.40
C ARG A 181 13.05 9.70 -15.04
N ARG A 182 14.30 10.20 -15.02
CA ARG A 182 15.09 10.28 -13.78
C ARG A 182 14.53 11.35 -12.86
N LEU A 183 14.17 12.50 -13.43
CA LEU A 183 13.57 13.59 -12.69
C LEU A 183 12.27 13.15 -11.99
N VAL A 184 11.37 12.49 -12.73
CA VAL A 184 10.10 11.99 -12.19
C VAL A 184 10.32 11.00 -11.04
N SER A 185 11.21 10.02 -11.21
CA SER A 185 11.54 9.07 -10.12
C SER A 185 12.03 9.81 -8.87
N MET A 186 12.98 10.74 -9.01
CA MET A 186 13.52 11.49 -7.88
C MET A 186 12.47 12.33 -7.15
N LEU A 187 11.57 12.98 -7.90
CA LEU A 187 10.49 13.78 -7.33
C LEU A 187 9.46 12.89 -6.61
N SER A 188 9.06 11.77 -7.24
CA SER A 188 8.13 10.81 -6.62
C SER A 188 8.70 10.20 -5.33
N ASP A 189 9.97 9.80 -5.32
CA ASP A 189 10.65 9.27 -4.14
C ASP A 189 10.69 10.33 -3.02
N ALA A 190 10.98 11.59 -3.35
CA ALA A 190 11.00 12.68 -2.39
C ALA A 190 9.62 12.96 -1.77
N ILE A 191 8.52 12.79 -2.51
CA ILE A 191 7.16 12.88 -1.96
C ILE A 191 6.91 11.74 -0.97
N VAL A 192 7.18 10.49 -1.36
CA VAL A 192 6.94 9.31 -0.52
C VAL A 192 7.75 9.39 0.78
N CYS A 193 9.06 9.62 0.70
CA CYS A 193 9.92 9.74 1.87
C CYS A 193 9.57 10.98 2.73
N GLY A 194 9.26 12.10 2.08
CA GLY A 194 8.91 13.35 2.76
C GLY A 194 7.59 13.24 3.54
N ALA A 195 6.56 12.68 2.92
CA ALA A 195 5.25 12.48 3.54
C ALA A 195 5.33 11.48 4.70
N ALA A 196 6.08 10.38 4.55
CA ALA A 196 6.33 9.43 5.63
C ALA A 196 6.92 10.10 6.88
N ARG A 197 7.92 10.97 6.69
CA ARG A 197 8.56 11.74 7.77
C ARG A 197 7.60 12.75 8.43
N LEU A 198 6.62 13.26 7.70
CA LEU A 198 5.63 14.23 8.16
C LEU A 198 4.31 13.59 8.62
N GLY A 199 4.28 12.27 8.81
CA GLY A 199 3.08 11.53 9.21
C GLY A 199 2.40 12.05 10.48
N HIS A 200 3.15 12.58 11.44
CA HIS A 200 2.63 13.18 12.69
C HIS A 200 2.73 14.71 12.74
N ALA A 201 3.11 15.35 11.64
CA ALA A 201 3.25 16.81 11.58
C ALA A 201 1.88 17.50 11.56
N SER A 202 1.87 18.81 11.84
CA SER A 202 0.67 19.63 11.74
C SER A 202 0.21 19.75 10.28
N ASP A 203 -1.07 20.06 10.08
CA ASP A 203 -1.60 20.31 8.72
C ASP A 203 -0.90 21.51 8.05
N GLU A 204 -0.44 22.49 8.84
CA GLU A 204 0.37 23.61 8.33
C GLU A 204 1.71 23.13 7.77
N ASP A 205 2.39 22.22 8.46
CA ASP A 205 3.68 21.67 8.00
C ASP A 205 3.51 20.78 6.77
N ARG A 206 2.43 20.00 6.71
CA ARG A 206 2.08 19.20 5.52
C ARG A 206 1.78 20.10 4.32
N GLU A 207 0.98 21.16 4.49
CA GLU A 207 0.70 22.11 3.40
C GLU A 207 1.97 22.86 2.96
N ARG A 208 2.84 23.23 3.90
CA ARG A 208 4.15 23.82 3.58
C ARG A 208 4.99 22.87 2.74
N PHE A 209 5.05 21.59 3.11
CA PHE A 209 5.75 20.56 2.34
C PHE A 209 5.18 20.42 0.91
N VAL A 210 3.86 20.33 0.76
CA VAL A 210 3.21 20.25 -0.56
C VAL A 210 3.56 21.46 -1.43
N ARG A 211 3.47 22.67 -0.85
CA ARG A 211 3.79 23.92 -1.55
C ARG A 211 5.26 23.98 -1.98
N ASP A 212 6.18 23.63 -1.10
CA ASP A 212 7.61 23.65 -1.39
C ASP A 212 7.98 22.58 -2.42
N HIS A 213 7.33 21.42 -2.36
CA HIS A 213 7.52 20.36 -3.34
C HIS A 213 6.99 20.76 -4.73
N ILE A 214 5.85 21.44 -4.83
CA ILE A 214 5.36 22.02 -6.09
C ILE A 214 6.40 22.97 -6.68
N ARG A 215 6.93 23.91 -5.88
CA ARG A 215 7.94 24.87 -6.35
C ARG A 215 9.22 24.18 -6.79
N LEU A 216 9.63 23.12 -6.08
CA LEU A 216 10.77 22.29 -6.46
C LEU A 216 10.52 21.61 -7.81
N THR A 217 9.34 21.01 -8.00
CA THR A 217 8.96 20.36 -9.27
C THR A 217 8.96 21.35 -10.43
N GLU A 218 8.37 22.53 -10.28
CA GLU A 218 8.35 23.56 -11.32
C GLU A 218 9.75 23.96 -11.77
N ARG A 219 10.63 24.22 -10.79
CA ARG A 219 12.04 24.60 -11.06
C ARG A 219 12.83 23.47 -11.67
N ALA A 220 12.63 22.23 -11.21
CA ALA A 220 13.38 21.09 -11.70
C ALA A 220 12.93 20.65 -13.10
N VAL A 221 11.65 20.83 -13.44
CA VAL A 221 11.12 20.65 -14.80
C VAL A 221 11.49 21.83 -15.70
N GLY A 222 11.74 23.01 -15.13
CA GLY A 222 12.14 24.21 -15.88
C GLY A 222 11.02 24.73 -16.76
N VAL A 223 9.79 24.77 -16.25
CA VAL A 223 8.67 25.37 -17.01
C VAL A 223 8.98 26.85 -17.23
N ALA A 224 8.87 27.32 -18.47
CA ALA A 224 9.06 28.73 -18.78
C ALA A 224 8.14 29.57 -17.87
N ASP A 225 8.72 30.49 -17.10
CA ASP A 225 7.97 31.38 -16.21
C ASP A 225 6.85 32.07 -17.01
N THR A 226 5.61 31.66 -16.81
CA THR A 226 4.50 32.60 -16.97
C THR A 226 4.70 33.59 -15.84
N LEU A 227 5.19 34.79 -16.19
CA LEU A 227 5.25 35.96 -15.32
C LEU A 227 4.06 35.94 -14.34
N PRO A 228 4.28 36.18 -13.03
CA PRO A 228 3.16 36.33 -12.11
C PRO A 228 2.22 37.41 -12.66
N ASP A 229 0.91 37.11 -12.65
CA ASP A 229 -0.15 38.06 -12.98
C ASP A 229 0.09 39.38 -12.20
N PRO A 230 -0.05 40.55 -12.84
CA PRO A 230 0.35 41.85 -12.28
C PRO A 230 -0.41 42.25 -11.02
#